data_AF-A0A4S8MBY5-F1
#
_entry.id   AF-A0A4S8MBY5-F1
#
_cell.length_a   1.000
_cell.length_b   1.000
_cell.length_c   1.000
_cell.angle_alpha   90.00
_cell.angle_beta   90.00
_cell.angle_gamma   90.00
#
_symmetry.space_group_name_H-M   'P 1'
#
loop_
_entity.id
_entity.type
_entity.pdbx_description
1 polymer ?
#
loop_
_entity_poly.entity_id
_entity_poly.type
_entity_poly.pdbx_seq_one_letter_code
_entity_poly.pdbx_strand_id
1 'polypeptide(L)'
;FVLLSCHLKKNILAIWPSWQPPTETPPILPDETILFLQNVCDMPYEFVEGLWKAVKDVVWKQDPMLECVKDDNAVQQTFKKKGGRLYRDLWPPTTVCINPRCKYVTANKKIKLQGLVEHEGVLYTKERGAIPIRTNQITCEGCRVVYHHDYYITTNSETKERKRFYYKSYEDEKPLPNVLQVSTHHFVEVSLVTMWRFTMLFSWTSATSCIETYTACDTYGNVSAEWSIKPLLRVEYVYDSFKILSLLEFHHSQGSQLRVPQAMDQVHRFDIAMQEVNEFIRVHSQPEIGHRCDKCVRNFFKDGKEEMEVFAVVCDGVTVGRPTCGVAHCKGQLSSTKVSFCEAHSSKERQCRINGCEAQATPGSKSCADVDHKAVERCYNEVGQSTFLLKQRSERAHQAFKETNDVWDAEVDLDTGSGLMFDVVHQGKKKNIRAQFGRKRTHNEQLIICPCGIIVARETFFHSEAFSLVASFCKETFQHRRKPNHFIYDTNCILSKHVRNHTDPEMRQFFKDIGLAVDVFHFKSKHKESDTYCGQNCNPFDFPELLYTDENGRTKWYFNTSIAEQTNTWFSRYQPMCREMGSIFYDFFLNQMVLMHNVHKKNQLTREGFNPRYW
;
A
#
# COMPACT_ATOMS: atom_id res chain seq x y z
N PHE A 1 -35.72 -18.39 -21.22
CA PHE A 1 -35.53 -19.65 -20.48
C PHE A 1 -34.05 -20.04 -20.34
N VAL A 2 -33.39 -20.58 -21.38
CA VAL A 2 -32.01 -21.12 -21.32
C VAL A 2 -31.01 -20.16 -20.65
N LEU A 3 -30.96 -18.90 -21.11
CA LEU A 3 -30.08 -17.87 -20.54
C LEU A 3 -30.30 -17.67 -19.03
N LEU A 4 -31.57 -17.57 -18.60
CA LEU A 4 -31.93 -17.42 -17.18
C LEU A 4 -31.52 -18.65 -16.36
N SER A 5 -31.79 -19.85 -16.88
CA SER A 5 -31.40 -21.11 -16.23
C SER A 5 -29.88 -21.24 -16.07
N CYS A 6 -29.10 -20.71 -17.03
CA CYS A 6 -27.64 -20.63 -16.90
C CYS A 6 -27.19 -19.75 -15.72
N HIS A 7 -27.88 -18.63 -15.46
CA HIS A 7 -27.61 -17.77 -14.30
C HIS A 7 -28.07 -18.40 -12.98
N LEU A 8 -29.12 -19.21 -13.00
CA LEU A 8 -29.69 -19.83 -11.79
C LEU A 8 -29.02 -21.13 -11.36
N LYS A 9 -27.99 -21.64 -12.05
CA LYS A 9 -27.37 -22.94 -11.73
C LYS A 9 -26.98 -23.09 -10.26
N LYS A 10 -26.29 -22.10 -9.70
CA LYS A 10 -25.83 -22.13 -8.30
C LYS A 10 -27.03 -22.10 -7.34
N ASN A 11 -28.09 -21.35 -7.67
CA ASN A 11 -29.36 -21.31 -6.93
C ASN A 11 -30.09 -22.67 -6.97
N ILE A 12 -30.24 -23.25 -8.15
CA ILE A 12 -30.82 -24.59 -8.35
C ILE A 12 -30.02 -25.60 -7.52
N LEU A 13 -28.70 -25.62 -7.71
CA LEU A 13 -27.83 -26.56 -7.02
C LEU A 13 -27.88 -26.41 -5.50
N ALA A 14 -28.04 -25.20 -4.97
CA ALA A 14 -28.10 -24.95 -3.52
C ALA A 14 -29.28 -25.65 -2.83
N ILE A 15 -30.41 -25.82 -3.52
CA ILE A 15 -31.63 -26.43 -2.96
C ILE A 15 -31.51 -27.96 -2.89
N TRP A 16 -30.69 -28.57 -3.74
CA TRP A 16 -30.51 -30.03 -3.75
C TRP A 16 -29.80 -30.54 -2.48
N PRO A 17 -29.95 -31.84 -2.12
CA PRO A 17 -29.19 -32.44 -1.02
C PRO A 17 -27.67 -32.50 -1.26
N SER A 18 -26.90 -32.78 -0.21
CA SER A 18 -25.42 -32.80 -0.24
C SER A 18 -24.81 -33.90 -1.12
N TRP A 19 -25.56 -34.99 -1.35
CA TRP A 19 -25.15 -36.09 -2.22
C TRP A 19 -25.34 -35.81 -3.72
N GLN A 20 -26.06 -34.74 -4.11
CA GLN A 20 -26.17 -34.35 -5.52
C GLN A 20 -24.80 -33.86 -6.02
N PRO A 21 -24.16 -34.55 -6.98
CA PRO A 21 -22.86 -34.12 -7.48
C PRO A 21 -22.99 -32.78 -8.21
N PRO A 22 -22.12 -31.78 -7.92
CA PRO A 22 -22.19 -30.47 -8.59
C PRO A 22 -22.03 -30.55 -10.12
N THR A 23 -21.33 -31.56 -10.61
CA THR A 23 -21.06 -31.80 -12.04
C THR A 23 -22.20 -32.49 -12.77
N GLU A 24 -23.20 -33.00 -12.06
CA GLU A 24 -24.33 -33.71 -12.65
C GLU A 24 -25.56 -32.81 -12.73
N THR A 25 -26.20 -32.84 -13.89
CA THR A 25 -27.42 -32.07 -14.18
C THR A 25 -28.57 -32.52 -13.27
N PRO A 26 -29.18 -31.61 -12.48
CA PRO A 26 -30.34 -31.96 -11.68
C PRO A 26 -31.50 -32.46 -12.54
N PRO A 27 -32.14 -33.58 -12.17
CA PRO A 27 -33.17 -34.21 -13.00
C PRO A 27 -34.44 -33.34 -13.10
N ILE A 28 -34.75 -32.58 -12.05
CA ILE A 28 -35.91 -31.68 -11.94
C ILE A 28 -35.47 -30.31 -11.41
N LEU A 29 -36.27 -29.28 -11.68
CA LEU A 29 -36.09 -27.96 -11.09
C LEU A 29 -36.81 -27.89 -9.73
N PRO A 30 -36.25 -27.18 -8.74
CA PRO A 30 -36.98 -26.84 -7.52
C PRO A 30 -38.21 -25.97 -7.80
N ASP A 31 -39.26 -26.11 -7.00
CA ASP A 31 -40.54 -25.39 -7.18
C ASP A 31 -40.35 -23.87 -7.20
N GLU A 32 -39.46 -23.32 -6.37
CA GLU A 32 -39.19 -21.87 -6.39
C GLU A 32 -38.55 -21.44 -7.71
N THR A 33 -37.69 -22.28 -8.29
CA THR A 33 -37.08 -22.00 -9.60
C THR A 33 -38.11 -22.09 -10.72
N ILE A 34 -39.02 -23.06 -10.64
CA ILE A 34 -40.11 -23.21 -11.60
C ILE A 34 -41.01 -21.97 -11.56
N LEU A 35 -41.50 -21.59 -10.38
CA LEU A 35 -42.35 -20.41 -10.17
C LEU A 35 -41.69 -19.14 -10.74
N PHE A 36 -40.40 -18.97 -10.45
CA PHE A 36 -39.63 -17.84 -10.99
C PHE A 36 -39.57 -17.86 -12.53
N LEU A 37 -39.26 -19.00 -13.13
CA LEU A 37 -39.14 -19.13 -14.59
C LEU A 37 -40.50 -18.99 -15.29
N GLN A 38 -41.59 -19.48 -14.69
CA GLN A 38 -42.95 -19.27 -15.19
C GLN A 38 -43.28 -17.78 -15.30
N ASN A 39 -42.99 -17.01 -14.25
CA ASN A 39 -43.27 -15.57 -14.21
C ASN A 39 -42.43 -14.77 -15.19
N VAL A 40 -41.13 -15.08 -15.31
CA VAL A 40 -40.21 -14.30 -16.15
C VAL A 40 -40.30 -14.70 -17.62
N CYS A 41 -40.49 -15.98 -17.92
CA CYS A 41 -40.64 -16.45 -19.30
C CYS A 41 -42.10 -16.41 -19.81
N ASP A 42 -43.06 -16.03 -18.95
CA ASP A 42 -44.49 -15.94 -19.26
C ASP A 42 -45.03 -17.26 -19.83
N MET A 43 -44.82 -18.35 -19.09
CA MET A 43 -45.15 -19.70 -19.54
C MET A 43 -45.74 -20.59 -18.45
N PRO A 44 -46.64 -21.54 -18.80
CA PRO A 44 -47.20 -22.49 -17.85
C PRO A 44 -46.17 -23.48 -17.29
N TYR A 45 -46.51 -24.11 -16.17
CA TYR A 45 -45.67 -25.07 -15.44
C TYR A 45 -45.17 -26.20 -16.36
N GLU A 46 -46.08 -26.80 -17.13
CA GLU A 46 -45.80 -27.92 -18.03
C GLU A 46 -44.75 -27.58 -19.09
N PHE A 47 -44.76 -26.32 -19.57
CA PHE A 47 -43.78 -25.82 -20.54
C PHE A 47 -42.42 -25.60 -19.90
N VAL A 48 -42.35 -25.09 -18.67
CA VAL A 48 -41.08 -24.95 -17.92
C VAL A 48 -40.43 -26.31 -17.69
N GLU A 49 -41.21 -27.30 -17.24
CA GLU A 49 -40.71 -28.66 -17.05
C GLU A 49 -40.29 -29.33 -18.36
N GLY A 50 -41.10 -29.18 -19.41
CA GLY A 50 -40.80 -29.71 -20.75
C GLY A 50 -39.51 -29.10 -21.32
N LEU A 51 -39.35 -27.78 -21.18
CA LEU A 51 -38.13 -27.09 -21.60
C LEU A 51 -36.92 -27.51 -20.78
N TRP A 52 -37.04 -27.65 -19.46
CA TRP A 52 -35.96 -28.17 -18.64
C TRP A 52 -35.55 -29.57 -19.10
N LYS A 53 -36.50 -30.49 -19.31
CA LYS A 53 -36.21 -31.84 -19.82
C LYS A 53 -35.45 -31.80 -21.14
N ALA A 54 -35.76 -30.86 -22.03
CA ALA A 54 -35.11 -30.71 -23.32
C ALA A 54 -33.71 -30.06 -23.25
N VAL A 55 -33.52 -29.04 -22.40
CA VAL A 55 -32.31 -28.18 -22.43
C VAL A 55 -31.42 -28.28 -21.19
N LYS A 56 -31.78 -29.08 -20.18
CA LYS A 56 -31.05 -29.16 -18.90
C LYS A 56 -29.57 -29.45 -19.06
N ASP A 57 -29.19 -30.36 -19.95
CA ASP A 57 -27.77 -30.71 -20.16
C ASP A 57 -27.00 -29.60 -20.90
N VAL A 58 -27.66 -28.92 -21.85
CA VAL A 58 -27.11 -27.76 -22.54
C VAL A 58 -26.88 -26.61 -21.55
N VAL A 59 -27.86 -26.38 -20.67
CA VAL A 59 -27.73 -25.42 -19.58
C VAL A 59 -26.58 -25.85 -18.68
N TRP A 60 -26.58 -27.07 -18.11
CA TRP A 60 -25.66 -27.48 -17.05
C TRP A 60 -24.22 -27.64 -17.50
N LYS A 61 -23.98 -28.24 -18.68
CA LYS A 61 -22.63 -28.53 -19.20
C LYS A 61 -21.95 -27.36 -19.91
N GLN A 62 -22.66 -26.23 -20.06
CA GLN A 62 -22.18 -24.98 -20.68
C GLN A 62 -21.82 -25.12 -22.16
N ASP A 63 -22.73 -24.70 -23.04
CA ASP A 63 -22.41 -24.51 -24.46
C ASP A 63 -21.57 -23.23 -24.66
N PRO A 64 -20.39 -23.29 -25.31
CA PRO A 64 -19.54 -22.13 -25.58
C PRO A 64 -20.26 -20.99 -26.32
N MET A 65 -21.24 -21.29 -27.18
CA MET A 65 -21.99 -20.28 -27.93
C MET A 65 -22.93 -19.47 -27.03
N LEU A 66 -23.40 -20.05 -25.91
CA LEU A 66 -24.25 -19.36 -24.94
C LEU A 66 -23.44 -18.41 -24.03
N GLU A 67 -22.11 -18.52 -24.00
CA GLU A 67 -21.27 -17.55 -23.30
C GLU A 67 -21.18 -16.20 -24.00
N CYS A 68 -21.27 -16.20 -25.33
CA CYS A 68 -21.17 -15.00 -26.17
C CYS A 68 -22.43 -14.11 -26.13
N VAL A 69 -23.57 -14.60 -25.60
CA VAL A 69 -24.88 -13.91 -25.63
C VAL A 69 -25.20 -13.19 -24.29
N LYS A 70 -24.22 -13.08 -23.38
CA LYS A 70 -24.39 -12.47 -22.05
C LYS A 70 -24.40 -10.93 -22.10
N ASP A 71 -25.46 -10.33 -22.64
CA ASP A 71 -25.74 -8.92 -22.33
C ASP A 71 -26.46 -8.83 -20.97
N ASP A 72 -25.65 -8.74 -19.91
CA ASP A 72 -26.12 -8.59 -18.52
C ASP A 72 -27.15 -7.45 -18.37
N ASN A 73 -27.06 -6.38 -19.18
CA ASN A 73 -28.00 -5.26 -19.07
C ASN A 73 -29.40 -5.63 -19.58
N ALA A 74 -29.50 -6.33 -20.72
CA ALA A 74 -30.79 -6.81 -21.25
C ALA A 74 -31.45 -7.84 -20.32
N VAL A 75 -30.65 -8.72 -19.71
CA VAL A 75 -31.13 -9.68 -18.71
C VAL A 75 -31.61 -8.94 -17.46
N GLN A 76 -30.82 -8.01 -16.93
CA GLN A 76 -31.18 -7.19 -15.77
C GLN A 76 -32.49 -6.41 -15.97
N GLN A 77 -32.69 -5.81 -17.14
CA GLN A 77 -33.92 -5.09 -17.48
C GLN A 77 -35.14 -6.01 -17.51
N THR A 78 -34.97 -7.24 -18.02
CA THR A 78 -36.04 -8.26 -18.06
C THR A 78 -36.46 -8.67 -16.65
N PHE A 79 -35.52 -8.87 -15.73
CA PHE A 79 -35.84 -9.13 -14.32
C PHE A 79 -36.60 -7.96 -13.70
N LYS A 80 -36.07 -6.73 -13.82
CA LYS A 80 -36.70 -5.51 -13.27
C LYS A 80 -38.14 -5.33 -13.75
N LYS A 81 -38.44 -5.61 -15.02
CA LYS A 81 -39.78 -5.45 -15.63
C LYS A 81 -40.82 -6.45 -15.13
N LYS A 82 -40.41 -7.64 -14.69
CA LYS A 82 -41.30 -8.76 -14.32
C LYS A 82 -41.32 -9.05 -12.81
N GLY A 83 -40.91 -8.07 -11.99
CA GLY A 83 -40.93 -8.19 -10.52
C GLY A 83 -39.82 -9.07 -9.92
N GLY A 84 -38.90 -9.58 -10.75
CA GLY A 84 -37.66 -10.21 -10.30
C GLY A 84 -36.54 -9.20 -10.15
N ARG A 85 -35.49 -9.54 -9.42
CA ARG A 85 -34.24 -8.74 -9.41
C ARG A 85 -33.08 -9.70 -9.64
N LEU A 86 -32.41 -9.60 -10.80
CA LEU A 86 -31.13 -10.27 -10.98
C LEU A 86 -30.15 -9.46 -10.13
N TYR A 87 -29.66 -10.04 -9.05
CA TYR A 87 -28.54 -9.45 -8.34
C TYR A 87 -27.28 -10.14 -8.84
N ARG A 88 -26.16 -9.41 -8.92
CA ARG A 88 -24.89 -10.08 -9.15
C ARG A 88 -24.58 -10.88 -7.88
N ASP A 89 -24.78 -12.19 -7.94
CA ASP A 89 -24.55 -13.05 -6.79
C ASP A 89 -23.07 -13.39 -6.67
N LEU A 90 -22.49 -13.11 -5.50
CA LEU A 90 -21.15 -13.54 -5.16
C LEU A 90 -21.21 -14.88 -4.45
N TRP A 91 -20.57 -15.88 -5.04
CA TRP A 91 -20.50 -17.24 -4.53
C TRP A 91 -19.07 -17.59 -4.15
N PRO A 92 -18.87 -18.56 -3.25
CA PRO A 92 -17.57 -19.20 -3.09
C PRO A 92 -17.09 -19.80 -4.41
N PRO A 93 -15.77 -19.81 -4.69
CA PRO A 93 -15.21 -20.32 -5.94
C PRO A 93 -15.26 -21.86 -6.02
N THR A 94 -15.64 -22.53 -4.92
CA THR A 94 -15.77 -23.98 -4.85
C THR A 94 -17.15 -24.38 -4.35
N THR A 95 -17.69 -25.46 -4.92
CA THR A 95 -18.95 -26.10 -4.51
C THR A 95 -18.73 -27.31 -3.59
N VAL A 96 -17.48 -27.71 -3.39
CA VAL A 96 -17.06 -28.83 -2.52
C VAL A 96 -16.00 -28.37 -1.50
N CYS A 97 -15.79 -29.15 -0.45
CA CYS A 97 -14.78 -28.84 0.54
C CYS A 97 -13.35 -29.01 -0.02
N ILE A 98 -12.51 -27.98 0.15
CA ILE A 98 -11.08 -27.99 -0.22
C ILE A 98 -10.15 -28.09 0.99
N ASN A 99 -10.70 -28.28 2.20
CA ASN A 99 -9.89 -28.43 3.40
C ASN A 99 -9.25 -29.84 3.40
N PRO A 100 -7.92 -29.98 3.32
CA PRO A 100 -7.26 -31.28 3.25
C PRO A 100 -7.46 -32.13 4.51
N ARG A 101 -7.83 -31.50 5.64
CA ARG A 101 -8.11 -32.18 6.91
C ARG A 101 -9.57 -32.62 7.06
N CYS A 102 -10.42 -32.39 6.06
CA CYS A 102 -11.82 -32.77 6.12
C CYS A 102 -11.99 -34.27 5.87
N LYS A 103 -12.79 -34.95 6.71
CA LYS A 103 -13.12 -36.38 6.58
C LYS A 103 -13.69 -36.77 5.20
N TYR A 104 -14.37 -35.85 4.52
CA TYR A 104 -14.91 -36.11 3.19
C TYR A 104 -13.83 -36.02 2.12
N VAL A 105 -12.90 -35.07 2.26
CA VAL A 105 -11.77 -34.90 1.35
C VAL A 105 -10.80 -36.08 1.48
N THR A 106 -10.47 -36.48 2.71
CA THR A 106 -9.58 -37.62 2.96
C THR A 106 -10.15 -38.95 2.48
N ALA A 107 -11.48 -39.11 2.51
CA ALA A 107 -12.18 -40.28 1.97
C ALA A 107 -12.45 -40.19 0.46
N ASN A 108 -11.91 -39.18 -0.24
CA ASN A 108 -12.14 -38.88 -1.66
C ASN A 108 -13.65 -38.77 -2.03
N LYS A 109 -14.48 -38.30 -1.09
CA LYS A 109 -15.91 -38.06 -1.28
C LYS A 109 -16.12 -36.60 -1.66
N LYS A 110 -16.54 -36.34 -2.90
CA LYS A 110 -16.88 -35.00 -3.40
C LYS A 110 -18.28 -34.56 -2.96
N ILE A 111 -18.48 -34.42 -1.64
CA ILE A 111 -19.75 -33.98 -1.08
C ILE A 111 -19.91 -32.47 -1.28
N LYS A 112 -21.07 -32.09 -1.80
CA LYS A 112 -21.43 -30.69 -2.01
C LYS A 112 -21.56 -29.94 -0.68
N LEU A 113 -21.10 -28.69 -0.64
CA LEU A 113 -21.28 -27.81 0.51
C LEU A 113 -22.77 -27.51 0.79
N GLN A 114 -23.12 -27.28 2.05
CA GLN A 114 -24.50 -27.09 2.52
C GLN A 114 -24.62 -25.95 3.53
N GLY A 115 -25.84 -25.63 3.97
CA GLY A 115 -26.08 -24.55 4.93
C GLY A 115 -25.80 -23.18 4.32
N LEU A 116 -26.40 -22.94 3.15
CA LEU A 116 -26.37 -21.66 2.47
C LEU A 116 -26.94 -20.57 3.38
N VAL A 117 -26.20 -19.48 3.53
CA VAL A 117 -26.69 -18.24 4.13
C VAL A 117 -26.42 -17.11 3.14
N GLU A 118 -27.46 -16.36 2.83
CA GLU A 118 -27.42 -15.21 1.92
C GLU A 118 -27.38 -13.91 2.72
N HIS A 119 -26.57 -12.96 2.28
CA HIS A 119 -26.51 -11.60 2.84
C HIS A 119 -26.63 -10.56 1.73
N GLU A 120 -27.36 -9.49 1.99
CA GLU A 120 -27.36 -8.31 1.13
C GLU A 120 -26.03 -7.54 1.23
N GLY A 121 -25.61 -6.94 0.12
CA GLY A 121 -24.43 -6.10 0.07
C GLY A 121 -24.47 -5.09 -1.07
N VAL A 122 -23.41 -4.28 -1.14
CA VAL A 122 -23.17 -3.30 -2.21
C VAL A 122 -21.82 -3.60 -2.84
N LEU A 123 -21.79 -3.67 -4.17
CA LEU A 123 -20.57 -3.76 -4.96
C LEU A 123 -20.30 -2.42 -5.66
N TYR A 124 -19.13 -1.85 -5.39
CA TYR A 124 -18.63 -0.68 -6.11
C TYR A 124 -17.88 -1.17 -7.35
N THR A 125 -18.39 -0.78 -8.52
CA THR A 125 -17.86 -1.20 -9.82
C THR A 125 -17.21 -0.03 -10.54
N LYS A 126 -16.23 -0.30 -11.40
CA LYS A 126 -15.55 0.77 -12.14
C LYS A 126 -16.48 1.48 -13.14
N GLU A 127 -17.38 0.74 -13.78
CA GLU A 127 -18.15 1.23 -14.94
C GLU A 127 -19.63 1.47 -14.64
N ARG A 128 -20.24 0.64 -13.78
CA ARG A 128 -21.69 0.68 -13.52
C ARG A 128 -22.03 1.43 -12.23
N GLY A 129 -21.03 1.96 -11.53
CA GLY A 129 -21.25 2.56 -10.23
C GLY A 129 -21.55 1.54 -9.13
N ALA A 130 -22.20 1.98 -8.06
CA ALA A 130 -22.59 1.12 -6.94
C ALA A 130 -23.83 0.28 -7.31
N ILE A 131 -23.74 -1.05 -7.19
CA ILE A 131 -24.85 -1.96 -7.49
C ILE A 131 -25.20 -2.84 -6.28
N PRO A 132 -26.49 -3.18 -6.08
CA PRO A 132 -26.89 -4.13 -5.05
C PRO A 132 -26.48 -5.54 -5.44
N ILE A 133 -25.97 -6.31 -4.48
CA ILE A 133 -25.51 -7.68 -4.70
C ILE A 133 -25.94 -8.59 -3.54
N ARG A 134 -26.07 -9.88 -3.82
CA ARG A 134 -26.23 -10.90 -2.78
C ARG A 134 -24.96 -11.68 -2.64
N THR A 135 -24.60 -12.00 -1.40
CA THR A 135 -23.39 -12.76 -1.10
C THR A 135 -23.74 -14.03 -0.37
N ASN A 136 -23.16 -15.11 -0.84
CA ASN A 136 -23.48 -16.45 -0.40
C ASN A 136 -22.31 -17.00 0.40
N GLN A 137 -22.60 -17.46 1.62
CA GLN A 137 -21.67 -18.28 2.40
C GLN A 137 -22.22 -19.69 2.52
N ILE A 138 -21.34 -20.69 2.41
CA ILE A 138 -21.73 -22.10 2.46
C ILE A 138 -20.79 -22.84 3.40
N THR A 139 -21.34 -23.75 4.20
CA THR A 139 -20.60 -24.48 5.23
C THR A 139 -20.35 -25.94 4.83
N CYS A 140 -19.17 -26.45 5.14
CA CYS A 140 -18.92 -27.89 5.03
C CYS A 140 -19.53 -28.62 6.22
N GLU A 141 -20.47 -29.55 6.01
CA GLU A 141 -21.02 -30.38 7.09
C GLU A 141 -19.97 -31.27 7.77
N GLY A 142 -18.90 -31.61 7.05
CA GLY A 142 -17.87 -32.52 7.52
C GLY A 142 -16.91 -31.88 8.52
N CYS A 143 -16.36 -30.72 8.16
CA CYS A 143 -15.32 -30.02 8.95
C CYS A 143 -15.73 -28.64 9.47
N ARG A 144 -16.97 -28.20 9.19
CA ARG A 144 -17.53 -26.90 9.61
C ARG A 144 -16.78 -25.66 9.11
N VAL A 145 -15.90 -25.81 8.12
CA VAL A 145 -15.31 -24.67 7.40
C VAL A 145 -16.40 -23.90 6.68
N VAL A 146 -16.39 -22.57 6.83
CA VAL A 146 -17.35 -21.66 6.19
C VAL A 146 -16.66 -21.00 5.01
N TYR A 147 -17.19 -21.22 3.81
CA TYR A 147 -16.65 -20.69 2.55
C TYR A 147 -17.41 -19.41 2.19
N HIS A 148 -16.66 -18.33 1.97
CA HIS A 148 -17.14 -17.05 1.43
C HIS A 148 -16.63 -16.87 0.00
N HIS A 149 -17.00 -15.76 -0.62
CA HIS A 149 -16.60 -15.42 -1.98
C HIS A 149 -15.08 -15.36 -2.18
N ASP A 150 -14.36 -14.64 -1.32
CA ASP A 150 -12.93 -14.34 -1.51
C ASP A 150 -12.00 -14.97 -0.46
N TYR A 151 -12.56 -15.53 0.61
CA TYR A 151 -11.86 -16.34 1.62
C TYR A 151 -12.73 -17.46 2.18
N TYR A 152 -12.14 -18.31 3.02
CA TYR A 152 -12.86 -19.25 3.88
C TYR A 152 -12.36 -19.17 5.33
N ILE A 153 -13.23 -19.49 6.27
CA ILE A 153 -12.94 -19.45 7.70
C ILE A 153 -12.72 -20.87 8.22
N THR A 154 -11.59 -21.09 8.87
CA THR A 154 -11.32 -22.31 9.62
C THR A 154 -11.19 -22.02 11.11
N THR A 155 -11.53 -23.00 11.93
CA THR A 155 -11.38 -22.95 13.38
C THR A 155 -10.32 -23.98 13.78
N ASN A 156 -9.30 -23.56 14.52
CA ASN A 156 -8.34 -24.48 15.11
C ASN A 156 -9.05 -25.33 16.18
N SER A 157 -8.92 -26.66 16.09
CA SER A 157 -9.58 -27.60 17.00
C SER A 157 -9.10 -27.46 18.45
N GLU A 158 -7.82 -27.14 18.64
CA GLU A 158 -7.15 -27.04 19.94
C GLU A 158 -7.35 -25.65 20.55
N THR A 159 -6.91 -24.61 19.85
CA THR A 159 -6.92 -23.23 20.39
C THR A 159 -8.27 -22.53 20.27
N LYS A 160 -9.23 -23.11 19.52
CA LYS A 160 -10.50 -22.49 19.11
C LYS A 160 -10.36 -21.17 18.34
N GLU A 161 -9.14 -20.80 17.96
CA GLU A 161 -8.86 -19.60 17.19
C GLU A 161 -9.45 -19.72 15.78
N ARG A 162 -10.12 -18.68 15.31
CA ARG A 162 -10.70 -18.60 13.97
C ARG A 162 -9.83 -17.75 13.06
N LYS A 163 -9.49 -18.26 11.88
CA LYS A 163 -8.67 -17.57 10.87
C LYS A 163 -9.36 -17.56 9.51
N ARG A 164 -9.25 -16.44 8.79
CA ARG A 164 -9.59 -16.32 7.38
C ARG A 164 -8.40 -16.77 6.55
N PHE A 165 -8.69 -17.56 5.53
CA PHE A 165 -7.74 -18.02 4.53
C PHE A 165 -8.25 -17.55 3.18
N TYR A 166 -7.51 -16.66 2.53
CA TYR A 166 -7.83 -16.27 1.16
C TYR A 166 -7.46 -17.40 0.20
N TYR A 167 -8.23 -17.60 -0.87
CA TYR A 167 -8.00 -18.71 -1.78
C TYR A 167 -6.65 -18.56 -2.51
N LYS A 168 -6.02 -19.70 -2.84
CA LYS A 168 -4.77 -19.73 -3.60
C LYS A 168 -4.98 -19.45 -5.10
N SER A 169 -6.17 -19.81 -5.58
CA SER A 169 -6.66 -19.58 -6.94
C SER A 169 -8.17 -19.37 -6.89
N TYR A 170 -8.68 -18.65 -7.87
CA TYR A 170 -10.07 -18.25 -8.01
C TYR A 170 -10.68 -18.87 -9.28
N GLU A 171 -11.90 -18.44 -9.66
CA GLU A 171 -12.57 -18.92 -10.89
C GLU A 171 -11.62 -18.81 -12.11
N ASP A 172 -11.63 -19.85 -12.96
CA ASP A 172 -10.73 -20.03 -14.12
C ASP A 172 -9.23 -20.11 -13.77
N GLU A 173 -8.90 -20.62 -12.58
CA GLU A 173 -7.52 -20.71 -12.06
C GLU A 173 -6.80 -19.35 -11.95
N LYS A 174 -7.56 -18.26 -11.93
CA LYS A 174 -7.01 -16.91 -11.79
C LYS A 174 -6.30 -16.75 -10.45
N PRO A 175 -5.16 -16.03 -10.42
CA PRO A 175 -4.37 -15.85 -9.20
C PRO A 175 -5.03 -14.89 -8.20
N LEU A 176 -5.92 -14.01 -8.68
CA LEU A 176 -6.59 -12.97 -7.90
C LEU A 176 -8.10 -13.02 -8.16
N PRO A 177 -8.93 -12.63 -7.18
CA PRO A 177 -10.37 -12.52 -7.38
C PRO A 177 -10.70 -11.30 -8.25
N ASN A 178 -11.90 -11.27 -8.83
CA ASN A 178 -12.40 -10.08 -9.53
C ASN A 178 -13.02 -9.05 -8.57
N VAL A 179 -13.42 -9.49 -7.37
CA VAL A 179 -14.12 -8.68 -6.37
C VAL A 179 -13.54 -8.97 -4.99
N LEU A 180 -13.35 -7.93 -4.19
CA LEU A 180 -12.84 -8.02 -2.82
C LEU A 180 -13.92 -7.67 -1.82
N GLN A 181 -14.02 -8.45 -0.75
CA GLN A 181 -14.83 -8.10 0.42
C GLN A 181 -14.04 -7.18 1.34
N VAL A 182 -14.38 -5.88 1.36
CA VAL A 182 -13.70 -4.87 2.18
C VAL A 182 -14.39 -4.65 3.54
N SER A 183 -15.68 -4.98 3.64
CA SER A 183 -16.45 -4.97 4.88
C SER A 183 -17.55 -6.04 4.79
N THR A 184 -18.26 -6.32 5.87
CA THR A 184 -19.28 -7.38 5.94
C THR A 184 -20.27 -7.33 4.77
N HIS A 185 -20.74 -6.12 4.42
CA HIS A 185 -21.74 -5.92 3.36
C HIS A 185 -21.23 -5.09 2.17
N HIS A 186 -19.92 -4.83 2.08
CA HIS A 186 -19.36 -3.92 1.06
C HIS A 186 -18.23 -4.60 0.30
N PHE A 187 -18.28 -4.47 -1.02
CA PHE A 187 -17.42 -5.17 -1.97
C PHE A 187 -16.93 -4.19 -3.02
N VAL A 188 -15.72 -4.41 -3.53
CA VAL A 188 -15.12 -3.54 -4.56
C VAL A 188 -14.53 -4.40 -5.66
N GLU A 189 -14.79 -4.03 -6.92
CA GLU A 189 -14.13 -4.66 -8.06
C GLU A 189 -12.63 -4.38 -8.07
N VAL A 190 -11.82 -5.41 -8.33
CA VAL A 190 -10.36 -5.27 -8.41
C VAL A 190 -9.94 -4.27 -9.50
N SER A 191 -10.70 -4.14 -10.58
CA SER A 191 -10.46 -3.13 -11.62
C SER A 191 -10.57 -1.69 -11.10
N LEU A 192 -11.51 -1.43 -10.18
CA LEU A 192 -11.67 -0.13 -9.51
C LEU A 192 -10.56 0.11 -8.47
N VAL A 193 -10.21 -0.91 -7.68
CA VAL A 193 -9.09 -0.84 -6.73
C VAL A 193 -7.78 -0.55 -7.47
N THR A 194 -7.57 -1.21 -8.61
CA THR A 194 -6.40 -1.00 -9.47
C THR A 194 -6.35 0.44 -9.98
N MET A 195 -7.49 1.00 -10.40
CA MET A 195 -7.60 2.40 -10.78
C MET A 195 -7.20 3.33 -9.62
N TRP A 196 -7.72 3.12 -8.41
CA TRP A 196 -7.34 3.90 -7.22
C TRP A 196 -5.86 3.80 -6.88
N ARG A 197 -5.26 2.61 -6.98
CA ARG A 197 -3.82 2.43 -6.76
C ARG A 197 -2.99 3.23 -7.78
N PHE A 198 -3.41 3.25 -9.04
CA PHE A 198 -2.72 4.03 -10.08
C PHE A 198 -2.93 5.53 -9.93
N THR A 199 -4.10 6.01 -9.50
CA THR A 199 -4.29 7.44 -9.21
C THR A 199 -3.50 7.87 -7.96
N MET A 200 -3.36 6.99 -6.96
CA MET A 200 -2.42 7.20 -5.85
C MET A 200 -0.96 7.26 -6.33
N LEU A 201 -0.58 6.42 -7.30
CA LEU A 201 0.78 6.36 -7.84
C LEU A 201 1.15 7.60 -8.68
N PHE A 202 0.30 7.97 -9.63
CA PHE A 202 0.61 8.98 -10.65
C PHE A 202 0.10 10.38 -10.32
N SER A 203 -0.94 10.47 -9.49
CA SER A 203 -1.61 11.73 -9.18
C SER A 203 -1.67 12.02 -7.68
N TRP A 204 -1.01 11.20 -6.84
CA TRP A 204 -0.98 11.35 -5.37
C TRP A 204 -2.37 11.54 -4.76
N THR A 205 -3.36 10.91 -5.38
CA THR A 205 -4.77 11.10 -5.04
C THR A 205 -5.06 10.39 -3.72
N SER A 206 -5.50 11.14 -2.72
CA SER A 206 -5.88 10.57 -1.42
C SER A 206 -7.06 9.60 -1.55
N ALA A 207 -7.23 8.70 -0.58
CA ALA A 207 -8.41 7.84 -0.52
C ALA A 207 -9.72 8.65 -0.48
N THR A 208 -9.75 9.79 0.22
CA THR A 208 -10.89 10.71 0.22
C THR A 208 -11.19 11.24 -1.18
N SER A 209 -10.15 11.71 -1.89
CA SER A 209 -10.30 12.21 -3.26
C SER A 209 -10.73 11.11 -4.22
N CYS A 210 -10.25 9.87 -4.04
CA CYS A 210 -10.74 8.71 -4.82
C CYS A 210 -12.24 8.50 -4.63
N ILE A 211 -12.75 8.65 -3.41
CA ILE A 211 -14.18 8.51 -3.09
C ILE A 211 -14.99 9.65 -3.68
N GLU A 212 -14.50 10.89 -3.58
CA GLU A 212 -15.17 12.07 -4.14
C GLU A 212 -15.25 11.96 -5.66
N THR A 213 -14.16 11.59 -6.34
CA THR A 213 -14.16 11.35 -7.78
C THR A 213 -15.11 10.22 -8.16
N TYR A 214 -15.05 9.09 -7.45
CA TYR A 214 -15.95 7.97 -7.71
C TYR A 214 -17.42 8.39 -7.53
N THR A 215 -17.75 9.04 -6.41
CA THR A 215 -19.12 9.49 -6.09
C THR A 215 -19.63 10.54 -7.07
N ALA A 216 -18.76 11.43 -7.56
CA ALA A 216 -19.13 12.42 -8.58
C ALA A 216 -19.44 11.79 -9.94
N CYS A 217 -18.83 10.63 -10.24
CA CYS A 217 -19.08 9.85 -11.45
C CYS A 217 -20.16 8.77 -11.27
N ASP A 218 -20.52 8.42 -10.03
CA ASP A 218 -21.44 7.33 -9.71
C ASP A 218 -22.91 7.75 -9.85
N THR A 219 -23.74 6.78 -10.20
CA THR A 219 -25.20 6.83 -10.12
C THR A 219 -25.67 5.90 -9.00
N TYR A 220 -25.65 6.38 -7.76
CA TYR A 220 -26.25 5.67 -6.61
C TYR A 220 -27.73 5.30 -6.82
N GLY A 221 -28.39 5.85 -7.85
CA GLY A 221 -29.73 5.47 -8.29
C GLY A 221 -29.88 3.99 -8.72
N ASN A 222 -28.78 3.24 -8.86
CA ASN A 222 -28.83 1.80 -9.11
C ASN A 222 -29.25 0.98 -7.88
N VAL A 223 -29.06 1.51 -6.66
CA VAL A 223 -29.48 0.86 -5.42
C VAL A 223 -30.87 1.37 -5.03
N SER A 224 -31.85 0.46 -4.97
CA SER A 224 -33.22 0.81 -4.56
C SER A 224 -33.25 1.32 -3.12
N ALA A 225 -34.16 2.26 -2.83
CA ALA A 225 -34.41 2.76 -1.47
C ALA A 225 -34.87 1.65 -0.49
N GLU A 226 -35.42 0.56 -1.01
CA GLU A 226 -35.83 -0.62 -0.23
C GLU A 226 -34.67 -1.55 0.15
N TRP A 227 -33.48 -1.37 -0.45
CA TRP A 227 -32.31 -2.19 -0.15
C TRP A 227 -31.77 -1.86 1.25
N SER A 228 -31.53 -2.87 2.08
CA SER A 228 -31.18 -2.63 3.49
C SER A 228 -29.81 -1.97 3.67
N ILE A 229 -28.90 -2.17 2.70
CA ILE A 229 -27.52 -1.70 2.75
C ILE A 229 -27.37 -0.42 1.91
N LYS A 230 -26.98 0.67 2.55
CA LYS A 230 -26.75 1.94 1.87
C LYS A 230 -25.40 1.93 1.13
N PRO A 231 -25.34 2.43 -0.11
CA PRO A 231 -24.09 2.53 -0.86
C PRO A 231 -23.28 3.73 -0.39
N LEU A 232 -22.69 3.65 0.81
CA LEU A 232 -21.84 4.71 1.36
C LEU A 232 -20.37 4.28 1.31
N LEU A 233 -19.66 4.68 0.26
CA LEU A 233 -18.24 4.40 0.13
C LEU A 233 -17.45 5.19 1.19
N ARG A 234 -16.53 4.54 1.90
CA ARG A 234 -15.73 5.14 2.98
C ARG A 234 -14.23 5.00 2.72
N VAL A 235 -13.45 5.86 3.36
CA VAL A 235 -11.97 5.89 3.25
C VAL A 235 -11.37 4.54 3.63
N GLU A 236 -11.92 3.89 4.65
CA GLU A 236 -11.48 2.58 5.11
C GLU A 236 -11.65 1.52 4.02
N TYR A 237 -12.69 1.61 3.18
CA TYR A 237 -12.94 0.64 2.12
C TYR A 237 -11.91 0.75 0.99
N VAL A 238 -11.50 1.97 0.65
CA VAL A 238 -10.41 2.21 -0.31
C VAL A 238 -9.11 1.65 0.24
N TYR A 239 -8.75 1.99 1.48
CA TYR A 239 -7.51 1.48 2.07
C TYR A 239 -7.53 -0.04 2.33
N ASP A 240 -8.66 -0.62 2.76
CA ASP A 240 -8.74 -2.07 2.95
C ASP A 240 -8.69 -2.80 1.62
N SER A 241 -9.30 -2.26 0.56
CA SER A 241 -9.13 -2.82 -0.79
C SER A 241 -7.68 -2.77 -1.27
N PHE A 242 -6.98 -1.66 -0.99
CA PHE A 242 -5.55 -1.51 -1.26
C PHE A 242 -4.72 -2.56 -0.52
N LYS A 243 -4.95 -2.72 0.79
CA LYS A 243 -4.25 -3.69 1.64
C LYS A 243 -4.49 -5.11 1.15
N ILE A 244 -5.75 -5.50 0.98
CA ILE A 244 -6.12 -6.87 0.58
C ILE A 244 -5.50 -7.20 -0.78
N LEU A 245 -5.65 -6.34 -1.79
CA LEU A 245 -5.11 -6.60 -3.11
C LEU A 245 -3.58 -6.72 -3.08
N SER A 246 -2.90 -5.79 -2.41
CA SER A 246 -1.43 -5.80 -2.31
C SER A 246 -0.89 -7.01 -1.55
N LEU A 247 -1.59 -7.45 -0.49
CA LEU A 247 -1.25 -8.66 0.25
C LEU A 247 -1.48 -9.93 -0.57
N LEU A 248 -2.58 -10.00 -1.34
CA LEU A 248 -2.84 -11.13 -2.24
C LEU A 248 -1.77 -11.24 -3.32
N GLU A 249 -1.40 -10.12 -3.96
CA GLU A 249 -0.30 -10.05 -4.94
C GLU A 249 1.03 -10.51 -4.32
N PHE A 250 1.36 -10.03 -3.11
CA PHE A 250 2.56 -10.47 -2.40
C PHE A 250 2.56 -11.98 -2.16
N HIS A 251 1.51 -12.51 -1.52
CA HIS A 251 1.45 -13.93 -1.19
C HIS A 251 1.47 -14.82 -2.44
N HIS A 252 0.80 -14.38 -3.53
CA HIS A 252 0.85 -15.06 -4.81
C HIS A 252 2.28 -15.10 -5.37
N SER A 253 2.99 -13.96 -5.37
CA SER A 253 4.40 -13.89 -5.84
C SER A 253 5.35 -14.78 -5.03
N GLN A 254 5.06 -14.99 -3.75
CA GLN A 254 5.84 -15.82 -2.84
C GLN A 254 5.39 -17.29 -2.82
N GLY A 255 4.39 -17.69 -3.62
CA GLY A 255 3.83 -19.05 -3.59
C GLY A 255 3.18 -19.42 -2.25
N SER A 256 2.78 -18.43 -1.46
CA SER A 256 2.19 -18.57 -0.13
C SER A 256 0.70 -18.21 -0.14
N GLN A 257 0.04 -18.25 1.01
CA GLN A 257 -1.40 -17.99 1.13
C GLN A 257 -1.65 -16.95 2.21
N LEU A 258 -2.41 -15.90 1.89
CA LEU A 258 -2.79 -14.87 2.85
C LEU A 258 -3.72 -15.45 3.93
N ARG A 259 -3.37 -15.21 5.19
CA ARG A 259 -4.11 -15.66 6.37
C ARG A 259 -4.21 -14.53 7.38
N VAL A 260 -5.41 -14.28 7.90
CA VAL A 260 -5.64 -13.22 8.89
C VAL A 260 -6.59 -13.68 10.01
N PRO A 261 -6.50 -13.12 11.22
CA PRO A 261 -7.43 -13.45 12.30
C PRO A 261 -8.88 -13.07 11.97
N GLN A 262 -9.85 -13.95 12.30
CA GLN A 262 -11.28 -13.66 12.10
C GLN A 262 -11.85 -12.73 13.18
N ALA A 263 -11.44 -12.92 14.43
CA ALA A 263 -12.01 -12.24 15.60
C ALA A 263 -11.51 -10.79 15.77
N MET A 264 -10.56 -10.36 14.94
CA MET A 264 -9.97 -9.03 15.00
C MET A 264 -10.83 -8.00 14.26
N ASP A 265 -10.90 -6.80 14.84
CA ASP A 265 -11.55 -5.65 14.22
C ASP A 265 -10.99 -5.39 12.82
N GLN A 266 -11.86 -4.97 11.91
CA GLN A 266 -11.51 -4.72 10.50
C GLN A 266 -10.26 -3.86 10.36
N VAL A 267 -10.16 -2.80 11.19
CA VAL A 267 -9.07 -1.82 11.19
C VAL A 267 -7.70 -2.47 11.39
N HIS A 268 -7.62 -3.50 12.25
CA HIS A 268 -6.37 -4.15 12.65
C HIS A 268 -6.14 -5.51 11.99
N ARG A 269 -7.15 -6.05 11.28
CA ARG A 269 -7.13 -7.42 10.78
C ARG A 269 -5.93 -7.76 9.91
N PHE A 270 -5.42 -6.78 9.16
CA PHE A 270 -4.30 -6.95 8.24
C PHE A 270 -2.96 -6.50 8.81
N ASP A 271 -2.91 -6.00 10.05
CA ASP A 271 -1.69 -5.41 10.64
C ASP A 271 -0.53 -6.41 10.67
N ILE A 272 -0.78 -7.64 11.11
CA ILE A 272 0.23 -8.71 11.15
C ILE A 272 0.74 -9.02 9.74
N ALA A 273 -0.16 -9.21 8.77
CA ALA A 273 0.23 -9.54 7.40
C ALA A 273 1.00 -8.39 6.73
N MET A 274 0.61 -7.13 6.98
CA MET A 274 1.37 -5.96 6.50
C MET A 274 2.75 -5.86 7.15
N GLN A 275 2.87 -6.15 8.44
CA GLN A 275 4.16 -6.22 9.14
C GLN A 275 5.07 -7.29 8.55
N GLU A 276 4.53 -8.48 8.25
CA GLU A 276 5.29 -9.56 7.59
C GLU A 276 5.84 -9.10 6.23
N VAL A 277 5.04 -8.41 5.42
CA VAL A 277 5.52 -7.85 4.13
C VAL A 277 6.56 -6.76 4.35
N ASN A 278 6.35 -5.85 5.30
CA ASN A 278 7.31 -4.78 5.60
C ASN A 278 8.65 -5.36 6.05
N GLU A 279 8.63 -6.37 6.91
CA GLU A 279 9.81 -7.06 7.39
C GLU A 279 10.50 -7.83 6.26
N PHE A 280 9.73 -8.50 5.40
CA PHE A 280 10.26 -9.16 4.21
C PHE A 280 11.03 -8.17 3.33
N ILE A 281 10.45 -7.01 3.02
CA ILE A 281 11.10 -5.96 2.22
C ILE A 281 12.30 -5.36 2.96
N ARG A 282 12.24 -5.20 4.29
CA ARG A 282 13.38 -4.71 5.07
C ARG A 282 14.59 -5.64 4.95
N VAL A 283 14.37 -6.95 5.00
CA VAL A 283 15.45 -7.95 4.92
C VAL A 283 15.92 -8.20 3.49
N HIS A 284 14.99 -8.29 2.54
CA HIS A 284 15.27 -8.69 1.15
C HIS A 284 15.41 -7.52 0.17
N SER A 285 15.11 -6.30 0.63
CA SER A 285 14.98 -5.09 -0.20
C SER A 285 13.85 -5.19 -1.22
N GLN A 286 13.75 -4.21 -2.13
CA GLN A 286 12.79 -4.25 -3.24
C GLN A 286 13.14 -5.37 -4.23
N PRO A 287 12.19 -5.92 -5.01
CA PRO A 287 12.48 -6.92 -6.04
C PRO A 287 13.56 -6.49 -7.05
N GLU A 288 13.72 -5.17 -7.23
CA GLU A 288 14.72 -4.57 -8.10
C GLU A 288 16.11 -4.40 -7.46
N ILE A 289 16.41 -4.99 -6.30
CA ILE A 289 17.73 -4.86 -5.64
C ILE A 289 18.90 -5.30 -6.54
N GLY A 290 18.67 -6.29 -7.41
CA GLY A 290 19.65 -6.76 -8.39
C GLY A 290 19.55 -6.06 -9.75
N HIS A 291 18.84 -4.93 -9.86
CA HIS A 291 18.56 -4.27 -11.14
C HIS A 291 19.84 -3.84 -11.85
N ARG A 292 19.88 -4.12 -13.15
CA ARG A 292 20.94 -3.72 -14.07
C ARG A 292 20.31 -3.27 -15.39
N CYS A 293 20.71 -2.13 -15.90
CA CYS A 293 20.32 -1.66 -17.24
C CYS A 293 21.44 -0.79 -17.80
N ASP A 294 21.32 -0.42 -19.07
CA ASP A 294 22.38 0.33 -19.78
C ASP A 294 22.54 1.77 -19.25
N LYS A 295 21.60 2.26 -18.44
CA LYS A 295 21.74 3.54 -17.69
C LYS A 295 22.43 3.38 -16.33
N CYS A 296 22.38 2.18 -15.73
CA CYS A 296 22.91 1.93 -14.39
C CYS A 296 24.33 1.40 -14.38
N VAL A 297 24.76 0.87 -15.53
CA VAL A 297 26.04 0.22 -15.69
C VAL A 297 26.78 0.83 -16.85
N ARG A 298 28.09 1.01 -16.67
CA ARG A 298 29.01 1.48 -17.70
C ARG A 298 30.14 0.49 -17.87
N ASN A 299 30.47 0.15 -19.11
CA ASN A 299 31.73 -0.51 -19.41
C ASN A 299 32.80 0.56 -19.68
N PHE A 300 33.92 0.46 -18.97
CA PHE A 300 35.02 1.41 -19.01
C PHE A 300 36.32 0.66 -19.29
N PHE A 301 37.09 1.10 -20.29
CA PHE A 301 38.39 0.53 -20.60
C PHE A 301 39.48 1.28 -19.87
N LYS A 302 40.13 0.63 -18.90
CA LYS A 302 41.29 1.19 -18.22
C LYS A 302 42.54 0.95 -19.08
N ASP A 303 43.26 2.03 -19.37
CA ASP A 303 44.51 2.02 -20.15
C ASP A 303 44.44 1.27 -21.49
N GLY A 304 43.23 1.24 -22.10
CA GLY A 304 42.97 0.57 -23.38
C GLY A 304 43.09 -0.96 -23.37
N LYS A 305 43.19 -1.61 -22.21
CA LYS A 305 43.51 -3.05 -22.11
C LYS A 305 42.51 -3.88 -21.30
N GLU A 306 41.85 -3.30 -20.31
CA GLU A 306 40.95 -4.05 -19.42
C GLU A 306 39.56 -3.40 -19.39
N GLU A 307 38.54 -4.16 -19.78
CA GLU A 307 37.14 -3.76 -19.68
C GLU A 307 36.67 -3.95 -18.24
N MET A 308 36.38 -2.86 -17.55
CA MET A 308 35.79 -2.86 -16.22
C MET A 308 34.33 -2.45 -16.30
N GLU A 309 33.46 -3.21 -15.64
CA GLU A 309 32.06 -2.88 -15.50
C GLU A 309 31.82 -2.08 -14.21
N VAL A 310 31.28 -0.87 -14.34
CA VAL A 310 31.03 0.07 -13.26
C VAL A 310 29.54 0.17 -13.00
N PHE A 311 29.14 -0.16 -11.77
CA PHE A 311 27.77 0.01 -11.26
C PHE A 311 27.74 1.11 -10.19
N ALA A 312 26.85 2.08 -10.36
CA ALA A 312 26.68 3.18 -9.41
C ALA A 312 25.24 3.22 -8.85
N VAL A 313 25.12 3.70 -7.62
CA VAL A 313 23.84 4.06 -6.99
C VAL A 313 23.95 5.42 -6.34
N VAL A 314 22.81 6.09 -6.19
CA VAL A 314 22.68 7.41 -5.57
C VAL A 314 21.80 7.26 -4.34
N CYS A 315 22.21 7.86 -3.23
CA CYS A 315 21.46 7.88 -1.99
C CYS A 315 21.05 9.30 -1.68
N ASP A 316 19.78 9.52 -1.34
CA ASP A 316 19.29 10.84 -0.92
C ASP A 316 18.08 10.71 0.00
N GLY A 317 17.85 11.73 0.82
CA GLY A 317 16.81 11.79 1.85
C GLY A 317 15.68 12.72 1.46
N VAL A 318 14.45 12.35 1.81
CA VAL A 318 13.26 13.20 1.59
C VAL A 318 12.35 13.21 2.81
N THR A 319 11.84 14.39 3.15
CA THR A 319 10.97 14.59 4.31
C THR A 319 9.55 14.10 4.02
N VAL A 320 9.32 12.79 4.17
CA VAL A 320 7.98 12.19 4.24
C VAL A 320 7.80 11.60 5.63
N GLY A 321 7.03 12.25 6.48
CA GLY A 321 6.98 11.94 7.91
C GLY A 321 5.69 11.26 8.34
N ARG A 322 5.76 10.37 9.34
CA ARG A 322 4.61 9.90 10.15
C ARG A 322 4.75 10.26 11.62
N PRO A 323 3.67 10.29 12.42
CA PRO A 323 3.79 10.43 13.87
C PRO A 323 4.64 9.30 14.47
N THR A 324 5.52 9.66 15.41
CA THR A 324 6.39 8.72 16.13
C THR A 324 6.45 9.06 17.63
N CYS A 325 7.03 8.17 18.42
CA CYS A 325 7.25 8.40 19.83
C CYS A 325 8.05 9.69 20.07
N GLY A 326 7.59 10.48 21.03
CA GLY A 326 8.23 11.74 21.41
C GLY A 326 9.65 11.61 21.97
N VAL A 327 10.06 10.41 22.41
CA VAL A 327 11.41 10.15 22.94
C VAL A 327 12.42 10.02 21.80
N ALA A 328 13.59 10.64 21.94
CA ALA A 328 14.67 10.55 20.95
C ALA A 328 15.09 9.09 20.69
N HIS A 329 15.33 8.75 19.42
CA HIS A 329 15.71 7.41 18.96
C HIS A 329 14.74 6.27 19.27
N CYS A 330 13.56 6.55 19.87
CA CYS A 330 12.56 5.52 20.10
C CYS A 330 11.87 5.14 18.79
N LYS A 331 11.98 3.86 18.41
CA LYS A 331 11.26 3.25 17.28
C LYS A 331 9.95 2.57 17.71
N GLY A 332 9.51 2.79 18.96
CA GLY A 332 8.33 2.15 19.52
C GLY A 332 7.04 2.60 18.84
N GLN A 333 6.17 1.64 18.52
CA GLN A 333 4.89 1.90 17.88
C GLN A 333 3.93 2.66 18.80
N LEU A 334 3.23 3.64 18.23
CA LEU A 334 2.13 4.33 18.90
C LEU A 334 0.86 3.46 18.83
N SER A 335 0.09 3.40 19.91
CA SER A 335 -1.22 2.73 19.93
C SER A 335 -2.26 3.42 19.04
N SER A 336 -2.07 4.71 18.79
CA SER A 336 -2.91 5.56 17.96
C SER A 336 -2.09 6.72 17.43
N THR A 337 -2.46 7.26 16.28
CA THR A 337 -1.83 8.46 15.74
C THR A 337 -2.07 9.69 16.62
N LYS A 338 -3.05 9.65 17.54
CA LYS A 338 -3.39 10.75 18.44
C LYS A 338 -2.49 10.86 19.68
N VAL A 339 -1.81 9.79 20.08
CA VAL A 339 -0.92 9.81 21.27
C VAL A 339 0.49 10.30 20.90
N SER A 340 1.22 10.88 21.87
CA SER A 340 2.58 11.41 21.65
C SER A 340 3.69 10.41 22.00
N PHE A 341 3.40 9.41 22.84
CA PHE A 341 4.37 8.43 23.30
C PHE A 341 3.88 7.00 23.06
N CYS A 342 4.81 6.07 22.82
CA CYS A 342 4.49 4.65 22.73
C CYS A 342 4.18 4.09 24.11
N GLU A 343 3.67 2.86 24.18
CA GLU A 343 3.27 2.22 25.43
C GLU A 343 4.40 2.19 26.48
N ALA A 344 5.62 1.86 26.05
CA ALA A 344 6.82 1.86 26.90
C ALA A 344 7.18 3.25 27.48
N HIS A 345 6.73 4.32 26.83
CA HIS A 345 6.96 5.70 27.26
C HIS A 345 5.67 6.42 27.68
N SER A 346 4.60 5.68 27.96
CA SER A 346 3.30 6.24 28.36
C SER A 346 3.38 7.13 29.61
N SER A 347 4.33 6.86 30.52
CA SER A 347 4.61 7.70 31.69
C SER A 347 5.03 9.13 31.35
N LYS A 348 5.68 9.34 30.19
CA LYS A 348 6.10 10.67 29.71
C LYS A 348 4.93 11.58 29.36
N GLU A 349 3.73 11.03 29.16
CA GLU A 349 2.51 11.81 28.95
C GLU A 349 2.13 12.65 30.18
N ARG A 350 2.57 12.24 31.38
CA ARG A 350 2.35 12.95 32.65
C ARG A 350 3.52 13.87 33.03
N GLN A 351 4.59 13.90 32.24
CA GLN A 351 5.76 14.74 32.49
C GLN A 351 5.62 16.07 31.74
N CYS A 352 6.18 17.14 32.31
CA CYS A 352 6.29 18.42 31.63
C CYS A 352 7.04 18.28 30.31
N ARG A 353 6.49 18.83 29.24
CA ARG A 353 7.05 18.72 27.88
C ARG A 353 8.09 19.79 27.53
N ILE A 354 8.65 20.47 28.54
CA ILE A 354 9.81 21.34 28.38
C ILE A 354 11.07 20.48 28.39
N ASN A 355 11.97 20.70 27.43
CA ASN A 355 13.20 19.93 27.34
C ASN A 355 14.06 20.14 28.59
N GLY A 356 14.43 19.04 29.27
CA GLY A 356 15.20 19.07 30.51
C GLY A 356 14.38 19.23 31.80
N CYS A 357 13.05 19.35 31.71
CA CYS A 357 12.20 19.38 32.90
C CYS A 357 11.70 17.98 33.28
N GLU A 358 11.86 17.60 34.55
CA GLU A 358 11.39 16.31 35.09
C GLU A 358 10.13 16.40 35.96
N ALA A 359 9.60 17.61 36.16
CA ALA A 359 8.39 17.84 36.94
C ALA A 359 7.14 17.25 36.25
N GLN A 360 6.14 16.89 37.05
CA GLN A 360 4.85 16.43 36.56
C GLN A 360 4.08 17.57 35.88
N ALA A 361 3.42 17.26 34.77
CA ALA A 361 2.51 18.18 34.10
C ALA A 361 1.26 18.39 34.97
N THR A 362 0.71 19.60 34.94
CA THR A 362 -0.54 19.90 35.65
C THR A 362 -1.73 19.25 34.92
N PRO A 363 -2.79 18.80 35.63
CA PRO A 363 -3.93 18.16 34.99
C PRO A 363 -4.53 19.03 33.87
N GLY A 364 -4.69 18.44 32.67
CA GLY A 364 -5.21 19.15 31.49
C GLY A 364 -4.20 20.02 30.74
N SER A 365 -2.94 20.05 31.16
CA SER A 365 -1.85 20.84 30.58
C SER A 365 -0.65 19.95 30.25
N LYS A 366 0.20 20.40 29.32
CA LYS A 366 1.47 19.76 28.93
C LYS A 366 2.68 20.35 29.67
N SER A 367 2.47 21.36 30.52
CA SER A 367 3.50 22.02 31.33
C SER A 367 3.28 21.79 32.83
N CYS A 368 4.35 21.91 33.62
CA CYS A 368 4.26 21.83 35.08
C CYS A 368 3.73 23.15 35.68
N ALA A 369 3.79 23.28 37.01
CA ALA A 369 3.32 24.48 37.71
C ALA A 369 4.24 25.71 37.54
N ASP A 370 5.42 25.55 36.92
CA ASP A 370 6.35 26.64 36.65
C ASP A 370 5.73 27.70 35.73
N VAL A 371 5.90 28.97 36.11
CA VAL A 371 5.29 30.13 35.42
C VAL A 371 5.84 30.28 34.01
N ASP A 372 7.15 30.07 33.81
CA ASP A 372 7.79 30.15 32.49
C ASP A 372 7.24 29.03 31.60
N HIS A 373 7.12 27.80 32.12
CA HIS A 373 6.64 26.66 31.34
C HIS A 373 5.17 26.81 30.92
N LYS A 374 4.32 27.35 31.80
CA LYS A 374 2.93 27.69 31.46
C LYS A 374 2.82 28.81 30.44
N ALA A 375 3.72 29.79 30.49
CA ALA A 375 3.77 30.87 29.51
C ALA A 375 4.14 30.32 28.11
N VAL A 376 5.11 29.41 28.04
CA VAL A 376 5.49 28.71 26.79
C VAL A 376 4.31 27.93 26.21
N GLU A 377 3.59 27.16 27.03
CA GLU A 377 2.42 26.40 26.57
C GLU A 377 1.29 27.31 26.07
N ARG A 378 1.04 28.44 26.76
CA ARG A 378 0.04 29.42 26.33
C ARG A 378 0.40 30.02 24.97
N CYS A 379 1.65 30.44 24.80
CA CYS A 379 2.14 30.96 23.53
C CYS A 379 1.96 29.93 22.40
N TYR A 380 2.28 28.66 22.65
CA TYR A 380 2.04 27.59 21.68
C TYR A 380 0.56 27.45 21.29
N ASN A 381 -0.35 27.49 22.26
CA ASN A 381 -1.78 27.38 21.99
C ASN A 381 -2.33 28.59 21.20
N GLU A 382 -1.86 29.80 21.50
CA GLU A 382 -2.22 31.04 20.79
C GLU A 382 -1.70 31.04 19.33
N VAL A 383 -0.46 30.57 19.13
CA VAL A 383 0.11 30.38 17.79
C VAL A 383 -0.70 29.35 17.02
N GLY A 384 -1.06 28.21 17.62
CA GLY A 384 -1.88 27.18 16.97
C GLY A 384 -3.24 27.71 16.47
N GLN A 385 -3.89 28.59 17.25
CA GLN A 385 -5.13 29.25 16.86
C GLN A 385 -4.92 30.25 15.71
N SER A 386 -3.80 30.99 15.73
CA SER A 386 -3.47 31.99 14.71
C SER A 386 -3.02 31.35 13.38
N THR A 387 -2.28 30.25 13.41
CA THR A 387 -1.85 29.49 12.23
C THR A 387 -3.04 28.87 11.52
N PHE A 388 -4.06 28.41 12.25
CA PHE A 388 -5.32 27.93 11.66
C PHE A 388 -6.04 29.03 10.87
N LEU A 389 -6.08 30.25 11.41
CA LEU A 389 -6.65 31.43 10.74
C LEU A 389 -5.84 31.85 9.50
N LEU A 390 -4.51 31.79 9.57
CA LEU A 390 -3.62 32.09 8.43
C LEU A 390 -3.72 31.04 7.32
N LYS A 391 -3.83 29.76 7.69
CA LYS A 391 -4.06 28.66 6.73
C LYS A 391 -5.38 28.84 5.99
N GLN A 392 -6.46 29.16 6.71
CA GLN A 392 -7.78 29.42 6.13
C GLN A 392 -7.80 30.67 5.23
N ARG A 393 -6.93 31.65 5.48
CA ARG A 393 -6.73 32.82 4.60
C ARG A 393 -5.93 32.46 3.35
N SER A 394 -4.87 31.67 3.48
CA SER A 394 -4.06 31.18 2.36
C SER A 394 -4.89 30.29 1.42
N GLU A 395 -5.67 29.35 1.97
CA GLU A 395 -6.57 28.48 1.18
C GLU A 395 -7.63 29.29 0.41
N ARG A 396 -8.15 30.39 0.99
CA ARG A 396 -9.02 31.36 0.28
C ARG A 396 -8.31 32.14 -0.81
N ALA A 397 -7.06 32.55 -0.59
CA ALA A 397 -6.24 33.22 -1.61
C ALA A 397 -5.86 32.27 -2.76
N HIS A 398 -5.63 30.98 -2.48
CA HIS A 398 -5.32 29.96 -3.49
C HIS A 398 -6.53 29.60 -4.37
N GLN A 399 -7.76 29.73 -3.86
CA GLN A 399 -8.96 29.62 -4.70
C GLN A 399 -9.10 30.77 -5.71
N ALA A 400 -8.55 31.95 -5.41
CA ALA A 400 -8.54 33.09 -6.32
C ALA A 400 -7.40 33.00 -7.38
N PHE A 401 -6.37 32.17 -7.15
CA PHE A 401 -5.19 32.03 -8.02
C PHE A 401 -5.25 30.85 -9.00
N LYS A 402 -6.37 30.12 -9.07
CA LYS A 402 -6.58 28.96 -9.95
C LYS A 402 -6.69 29.30 -11.46
N GLU A 403 -6.45 30.55 -11.86
CA GLU A 403 -6.50 30.97 -13.27
C GLU A 403 -5.13 31.09 -13.95
N THR A 404 -4.01 30.90 -13.26
CA THR A 404 -2.68 30.87 -13.90
C THR A 404 -1.81 29.74 -13.33
N ASN A 405 -1.58 28.71 -14.14
CA ASN A 405 -0.56 27.68 -13.88
C ASN A 405 0.83 28.33 -13.91
N ASP A 406 1.52 28.34 -12.78
CA ASP A 406 2.90 27.87 -12.62
C ASP A 406 3.40 28.18 -11.18
N VAL A 407 4.31 27.32 -10.71
CA VAL A 407 5.09 27.40 -9.46
C VAL A 407 4.32 27.16 -8.16
N TRP A 408 4.43 25.93 -7.63
CA TRP A 408 4.10 25.62 -6.24
C TRP A 408 5.39 25.29 -5.50
N ASP A 409 6.12 26.33 -5.08
CA ASP A 409 7.18 26.24 -4.08
C ASP A 409 6.84 27.16 -2.92
N ALA A 410 6.15 26.57 -1.94
CA ALA A 410 6.26 26.96 -0.56
C ALA A 410 5.90 25.71 0.26
N GLU A 411 6.92 24.96 0.66
CA GLU A 411 6.83 24.07 1.81
C GLU A 411 6.42 24.94 3.01
N VAL A 412 5.12 25.02 3.27
CA VAL A 412 4.65 25.42 4.59
C VAL A 412 4.82 24.18 5.45
N ASP A 413 6.03 24.03 6.00
CA ASP A 413 6.32 23.11 7.08
C ASP A 413 5.45 23.54 8.27
N LEU A 414 4.23 22.99 8.33
CA LEU A 414 3.40 23.02 9.52
C LEU A 414 3.99 22.00 10.50
N ASP A 415 5.23 22.25 10.94
CA ASP A 415 5.84 21.58 12.10
C ASP A 415 4.83 21.71 13.23
N THR A 416 4.27 20.57 13.64
CA THR A 416 3.22 20.53 14.66
C THR A 416 3.72 20.88 16.07
N GLY A 417 4.92 21.46 16.18
CA GLY A 417 5.53 21.91 17.44
C GLY A 417 6.57 20.93 17.99
N SER A 418 7.32 20.27 17.11
CA SER A 418 8.33 19.29 17.52
C SER A 418 9.64 19.98 17.91
N GLY A 419 9.72 20.45 19.17
CA GLY A 419 10.96 21.01 19.72
C GLY A 419 11.18 22.48 19.38
N LEU A 420 10.09 23.26 19.29
CA LEU A 420 10.12 24.71 19.07
C LEU A 420 10.86 25.43 20.21
N MET A 421 11.62 26.47 19.85
CA MET A 421 12.16 27.43 20.80
C MET A 421 11.14 28.55 21.03
N PHE A 422 10.91 28.87 22.30
CA PHE A 422 10.04 29.95 22.72
C PHE A 422 10.83 30.96 23.53
N ASP A 423 10.57 32.23 23.24
CA ASP A 423 11.12 33.35 23.98
C ASP A 423 10.16 33.73 25.09
N VAL A 424 10.59 33.58 26.36
CA VAL A 424 9.82 34.02 27.52
C VAL A 424 10.56 35.16 28.21
N VAL A 425 9.85 36.24 28.51
CA VAL A 425 10.38 37.34 29.32
C VAL A 425 9.88 37.17 30.75
N HIS A 426 10.80 36.85 31.67
CA HIS A 426 10.50 36.74 33.09
C HIS A 426 11.44 37.66 33.86
N GLN A 427 10.88 38.57 34.68
CA GLN A 427 11.64 39.59 35.43
C GLN A 427 12.61 40.42 34.56
N GLY A 428 12.19 40.79 33.34
CA GLY A 428 12.98 41.62 32.42
C GLY A 428 14.14 40.90 31.71
N LYS A 429 14.35 39.59 31.93
CA LYS A 429 15.33 38.78 31.20
C LYS A 429 14.64 37.87 30.19
N LYS A 430 15.16 37.87 28.96
CA LYS A 430 14.72 36.97 27.88
C LYS A 430 15.36 35.59 28.08
N LYS A 431 14.54 34.55 28.22
CA LYS A 431 14.98 33.15 28.26
C LYS A 431 14.46 32.42 27.02
N ASN A 432 15.34 31.64 26.39
CA ASN A 432 14.98 30.78 25.29
C ASN A 432 14.70 29.38 25.85
N ILE A 433 13.43 28.96 25.82
CA ILE A 433 12.99 27.67 26.37
C ILE A 433 12.55 26.78 25.22
N ARG A 434 13.10 25.57 25.16
CA ARG A 434 12.75 24.58 24.13
C ARG A 434 11.67 23.64 24.64
N ALA A 435 10.60 23.46 23.88
CA ALA A 435 9.46 22.65 24.27
C ALA A 435 8.98 21.70 23.16
N GLN A 436 8.43 20.56 23.55
CA GLN A 436 7.85 19.57 22.64
C GLN A 436 6.36 19.36 22.94
N PHE A 437 5.54 20.38 22.68
CA PHE A 437 4.08 20.25 22.84
C PHE A 437 3.41 19.49 21.70
N GLY A 438 4.02 19.52 20.51
CA GLY A 438 3.58 18.78 19.34
C GLY A 438 3.85 17.28 19.40
N ARG A 439 3.27 16.55 18.45
CA ARG A 439 3.67 15.16 18.17
C ARG A 439 5.00 15.19 17.42
N LYS A 440 5.92 14.30 17.80
CA LYS A 440 7.14 14.10 17.04
C LYS A 440 6.82 13.31 15.77
N ARG A 441 7.61 13.54 14.72
CA ARG A 441 7.49 12.85 13.44
C ARG A 441 8.81 12.18 13.08
N THR A 442 8.76 11.19 12.20
CA THR A 442 9.97 10.66 11.57
C THR A 442 10.68 11.80 10.83
N HIS A 443 12.01 11.73 10.78
CA HIS A 443 12.85 12.80 10.25
C HIS A 443 12.78 12.83 8.72
N ASN A 444 13.20 11.75 8.07
CA ASN A 444 13.18 11.59 6.63
C ASN A 444 13.08 10.12 6.23
N GLU A 445 12.73 9.87 4.98
CA GLU A 445 12.90 8.60 4.31
C GLU A 445 14.18 8.67 3.47
N GLN A 446 15.08 7.71 3.66
CA GLN A 446 16.29 7.56 2.87
C GLN A 446 16.04 6.59 1.72
N LEU A 447 16.37 6.97 0.50
CA LEU A 447 16.22 6.13 -0.70
C LEU A 447 17.60 5.82 -1.29
N ILE A 448 17.80 4.57 -1.73
CA ILE A 448 18.90 4.20 -2.63
C ILE A 448 18.30 3.97 -4.02
N ILE A 449 18.81 4.72 -4.99
CA ILE A 449 18.23 4.89 -6.32
C ILE A 449 19.31 4.59 -7.35
N CYS A 450 18.99 3.73 -8.32
CA CYS A 450 19.84 3.52 -9.47
C CYS A 450 19.78 4.72 -10.43
N PRO A 451 20.84 5.02 -11.21
CA PRO A 451 20.86 6.16 -12.15
C PRO A 451 19.72 6.19 -13.20
N CYS A 452 19.04 5.07 -13.41
CA CYS A 452 17.87 4.97 -14.28
C CYS A 452 16.55 5.41 -13.61
N GLY A 453 16.54 5.64 -12.29
CA GLY A 453 15.38 5.99 -11.47
C GLY A 453 14.71 4.81 -10.76
N ILE A 454 15.24 3.60 -10.85
CA ILE A 454 14.74 2.46 -10.06
C ILE A 454 15.17 2.62 -8.60
N ILE A 455 14.23 2.47 -7.68
CA ILE A 455 14.49 2.56 -6.23
C ILE A 455 14.75 1.16 -5.70
N VAL A 456 15.96 0.90 -5.21
CA VAL A 456 16.35 -0.46 -4.76
C VAL A 456 16.15 -0.68 -3.27
N ALA A 457 16.20 0.38 -2.47
CA ALA A 457 15.99 0.31 -1.03
C ALA A 457 15.39 1.62 -0.48
N ARG A 458 14.67 1.48 0.64
CA ARG A 458 14.15 2.58 1.45
C ARG A 458 14.37 2.29 2.93
N GLU A 459 14.73 3.29 3.72
CA GLU A 459 14.71 3.23 5.18
C GLU A 459 14.13 4.50 5.83
N THR A 460 13.31 4.33 6.87
CA THR A 460 12.82 5.45 7.69
C THR A 460 13.83 5.85 8.76
N PHE A 461 14.25 7.11 8.75
CA PHE A 461 15.08 7.68 9.82
C PHE A 461 14.24 8.46 10.83
N PHE A 462 14.43 8.18 12.12
CA PHE A 462 13.51 8.63 13.18
C PHE A 462 13.86 9.96 13.83
N HIS A 463 15.15 10.30 13.92
CA HIS A 463 15.58 11.47 14.70
C HIS A 463 16.47 12.43 13.93
N SER A 464 17.37 11.91 13.10
CA SER A 464 18.35 12.68 12.36
C SER A 464 18.83 11.87 11.16
N GLU A 465 19.29 12.57 10.13
CA GLU A 465 20.08 11.98 9.05
C GLU A 465 21.54 11.84 9.49
N ALA A 466 21.81 10.82 10.33
CA ALA A 466 23.16 10.54 10.77
C ALA A 466 23.91 9.73 9.70
N PHE A 467 25.14 10.14 9.36
CA PHE A 467 26.01 9.42 8.42
C PHE A 467 26.29 7.98 8.84
N SER A 468 26.27 7.67 10.14
CA SER A 468 26.37 6.30 10.65
C SER A 468 25.16 5.45 10.27
N LEU A 469 23.95 6.03 10.24
CA LEU A 469 22.75 5.33 9.77
C LEU A 469 22.82 5.11 8.25
N VAL A 470 23.29 6.10 7.47
CA VAL A 470 23.49 5.94 6.02
C VAL A 470 24.52 4.83 5.72
N ALA A 471 25.62 4.77 6.48
CA ALA A 471 26.62 3.71 6.35
C ALA A 471 26.02 2.32 6.62
N SER A 472 25.28 2.16 7.72
CA SER A 472 24.60 0.92 8.06
C SER A 472 23.55 0.55 7.01
N PHE A 473 22.75 1.50 6.56
CA PHE A 473 21.72 1.29 5.53
C PHE A 473 22.32 0.76 4.22
N CYS A 474 23.42 1.36 3.77
CA CYS A 474 24.14 0.90 2.58
C CYS A 474 24.76 -0.50 2.77
N LYS A 475 25.40 -0.75 3.93
CA LYS A 475 25.93 -2.09 4.28
C LYS A 475 24.82 -3.13 4.28
N GLU A 476 23.72 -2.89 4.99
CA GLU A 476 22.58 -3.82 5.11
C GLU A 476 21.91 -4.10 3.76
N THR A 477 21.84 -3.09 2.89
CA THR A 477 21.25 -3.22 1.55
C THR A 477 22.09 -4.11 0.63
N PHE A 478 23.42 -4.00 0.65
CA PHE A 478 24.28 -4.69 -0.34
C PHE A 478 25.16 -5.80 0.25
N GLN A 479 25.19 -5.99 1.56
CA GLN A 479 25.90 -7.12 2.17
C GLN A 479 25.34 -8.43 1.59
N HIS A 480 26.25 -9.30 1.13
CA HIS A 480 25.92 -10.56 0.46
C HIS A 480 25.18 -10.43 -0.88
N ARG A 481 25.17 -9.23 -1.49
CA ARG A 481 24.58 -8.95 -2.82
C ARG A 481 25.62 -8.30 -3.74
N ARG A 482 25.23 -7.94 -4.97
CA ARG A 482 26.06 -7.13 -5.87
C ARG A 482 26.25 -5.74 -5.26
N LYS A 483 27.45 -5.50 -4.74
CA LYS A 483 27.85 -4.20 -4.21
C LYS A 483 28.02 -3.17 -5.34
N PRO A 484 27.61 -1.91 -5.15
CA PRO A 484 27.96 -0.84 -6.08
C PRO A 484 29.48 -0.61 -6.10
N ASN A 485 30.01 -0.31 -7.28
CA ASN A 485 31.35 0.23 -7.41
C ASN A 485 31.40 1.66 -6.86
N HIS A 486 30.31 2.42 -7.03
CA HIS A 486 30.18 3.79 -6.54
C HIS A 486 28.87 4.02 -5.78
N PHE A 487 29.00 4.53 -4.55
CA PHE A 487 27.87 4.96 -3.73
C PHE A 487 27.91 6.48 -3.62
N ILE A 488 27.01 7.16 -4.30
CA ILE A 488 26.98 8.63 -4.43
C ILE A 488 26.01 9.19 -3.40
N TYR A 489 26.47 10.17 -2.62
CA TYR A 489 25.70 10.82 -1.57
C TYR A 489 26.22 12.24 -1.33
N ASP A 490 25.31 13.15 -0.98
CA ASP A 490 25.56 14.58 -0.78
C ASP A 490 26.75 14.86 0.14
N THR A 491 26.86 14.10 1.22
CA THR A 491 27.86 14.35 2.27
C THR A 491 28.89 13.22 2.35
N ASN A 492 29.28 12.71 1.18
CA ASN A 492 30.21 11.59 1.08
C ASN A 492 31.60 11.86 1.68
N CYS A 493 32.02 13.12 1.79
CA CYS A 493 33.26 13.47 2.49
C CYS A 493 33.21 13.08 3.99
N ILE A 494 32.07 13.29 4.66
CA ILE A 494 31.87 12.91 6.06
C ILE A 494 31.66 11.40 6.17
N LEU A 495 30.85 10.83 5.27
CA LEU A 495 30.63 9.38 5.24
C LEU A 495 31.95 8.62 5.04
N SER A 496 32.78 9.06 4.10
CA SER A 496 34.11 8.50 3.81
C SER A 496 35.02 8.55 5.04
N LYS A 497 35.15 9.71 5.71
CA LYS A 497 35.91 9.83 6.96
C LYS A 497 35.41 8.85 8.02
N HIS A 498 34.09 8.71 8.15
CA HIS A 498 33.45 7.82 9.11
C HIS A 498 33.71 6.34 8.81
N VAL A 499 33.47 5.87 7.59
CA VAL A 499 33.57 4.45 7.24
C VAL A 499 35.02 3.98 7.11
N ARG A 500 35.95 4.85 6.68
CA ARG A 500 37.38 4.51 6.55
C ARG A 500 38.07 4.40 7.92
N ASN A 501 37.65 5.21 8.89
CA ASN A 501 38.15 5.20 10.27
C ASN A 501 37.20 4.51 11.26
N HIS A 502 36.20 3.78 10.77
CA HIS A 502 35.19 3.16 11.61
C HIS A 502 35.84 2.16 12.58
N THR A 503 35.31 2.00 13.80
CA THR A 503 35.88 1.06 14.79
C THR A 503 35.67 -0.40 14.39
N ASP A 504 34.49 -0.74 13.85
CA ASP A 504 34.17 -2.06 13.29
C ASP A 504 34.99 -2.37 12.01
N PRO A 505 35.83 -3.43 12.02
CA PRO A 505 36.58 -3.87 10.84
C PRO A 505 35.71 -4.29 9.65
N GLU A 506 34.51 -4.84 9.89
CA GLU A 506 33.65 -5.28 8.79
C GLU A 506 33.12 -4.10 7.99
N MET A 507 32.74 -3.00 8.66
CA MET A 507 32.31 -1.79 7.99
C MET A 507 33.44 -1.20 7.14
N ARG A 508 34.67 -1.14 7.68
CA ARG A 508 35.85 -0.70 6.91
C ARG A 508 36.08 -1.59 5.69
N GLN A 509 35.96 -2.90 5.85
CA GLN A 509 36.18 -3.87 4.77
C GLN A 509 35.09 -3.80 3.70
N PHE A 510 33.83 -3.58 4.07
CA PHE A 510 32.71 -3.45 3.13
C PHE A 510 32.90 -2.24 2.19
N PHE A 511 33.27 -1.08 2.74
CA PHE A 511 33.48 0.16 1.98
C PHE A 511 34.86 0.27 1.32
N LYS A 512 35.78 -0.68 1.52
CA LYS A 512 37.18 -0.58 1.08
C LYS A 512 37.32 -0.25 -0.40
N ASP A 513 36.51 -0.91 -1.22
CA ASP A 513 36.49 -0.90 -2.68
C ASP A 513 35.23 -0.21 -3.25
N ILE A 514 34.49 0.53 -2.42
CA ILE A 514 33.42 1.42 -2.89
C ILE A 514 33.98 2.84 -3.06
N GLY A 515 33.82 3.41 -4.24
CA GLY A 515 34.07 4.82 -4.50
C GLY A 515 32.98 5.68 -3.87
N LEU A 516 33.39 6.74 -3.16
CA LEU A 516 32.53 7.64 -2.40
C LEU A 516 32.65 9.07 -2.95
N ALA A 517 32.32 9.22 -4.23
CA ALA A 517 32.29 10.53 -4.90
C ALA A 517 31.15 11.39 -4.35
N VAL A 518 31.40 12.66 -4.06
CA VAL A 518 30.34 13.62 -3.71
C VAL A 518 29.44 13.84 -4.93
N ASP A 519 28.14 14.02 -4.73
CA ASP A 519 27.25 14.38 -5.82
C ASP A 519 27.65 15.73 -6.45
N VAL A 520 27.87 15.73 -7.77
CA VAL A 520 28.34 16.88 -8.55
C VAL A 520 27.37 18.06 -8.44
N PHE A 521 26.07 17.81 -8.30
CA PHE A 521 25.05 18.86 -8.15
C PHE A 521 25.17 19.62 -6.83
N HIS A 522 25.60 18.94 -5.76
CA HIS A 522 25.76 19.52 -4.43
C HIS A 522 27.17 20.04 -4.15
N PHE A 523 28.16 19.67 -4.97
CA PHE A 523 29.55 20.06 -4.79
C PHE A 523 29.73 21.59 -4.69
N LYS A 524 29.07 22.37 -5.54
CA LYS A 524 29.23 23.85 -5.57
C LYS A 524 28.55 24.58 -4.41
N SER A 525 27.47 24.02 -3.85
CA SER A 525 26.60 24.72 -2.91
C SER A 525 26.79 24.28 -1.46
N LYS A 526 27.20 23.02 -1.21
CA LYS A 526 27.27 22.43 0.12
C LYS A 526 28.68 22.13 0.63
N HIS A 527 29.71 22.20 -0.22
CA HIS A 527 31.10 21.88 0.14
C HIS A 527 32.00 23.10 0.00
N LYS A 528 32.78 23.38 1.05
CA LYS A 528 33.76 24.48 1.02
C LYS A 528 34.99 24.02 0.23
N GLU A 529 35.52 24.88 -0.64
CA GLU A 529 36.79 24.64 -1.36
C GLU A 529 37.97 24.35 -0.41
N SER A 530 37.88 24.79 0.85
CA SER A 530 38.88 24.54 1.88
C SER A 530 38.81 23.16 2.53
N ASP A 531 37.82 22.30 2.25
CA ASP A 531 37.82 20.91 2.73
C ASP A 531 38.77 20.05 1.87
N THR A 532 40.03 20.07 2.27
CA THR A 532 41.12 19.33 1.61
C THR A 532 40.87 17.83 1.50
N TYR A 533 40.19 17.23 2.49
CA TYR A 533 39.86 15.81 2.43
C TYR A 533 38.84 15.52 1.33
N CYS A 534 37.79 16.35 1.23
CA CYS A 534 36.77 16.22 0.20
C CYS A 534 37.40 16.29 -1.20
N GLY A 535 38.24 17.29 -1.42
CA GLY A 535 38.93 17.49 -2.70
C GLY A 535 39.91 16.37 -3.10
N GLN A 536 40.48 15.65 -2.13
CA GLN A 536 41.46 14.59 -2.38
C GLN A 536 40.86 13.17 -2.46
N ASN A 537 39.72 12.92 -1.82
CA ASN A 537 39.21 11.56 -1.62
C ASN A 537 37.79 11.36 -2.18
N CYS A 538 37.06 12.44 -2.43
CA CYS A 538 35.65 12.39 -2.82
C CYS A 538 35.36 13.27 -4.05
N ASN A 539 36.40 13.83 -4.68
CA ASN A 539 36.24 14.65 -5.87
C ASN A 539 35.82 13.77 -7.05
N PRO A 540 34.65 14.04 -7.67
CA PRO A 540 34.18 13.33 -8.85
C PRO A 540 35.22 13.20 -9.98
N PHE A 541 36.09 14.20 -10.15
CA PHE A 541 37.11 14.21 -11.20
C PHE A 541 38.24 13.19 -11.01
N ASP A 542 38.43 12.70 -9.79
CA ASP A 542 39.46 11.69 -9.48
C ASP A 542 39.01 10.26 -9.83
N PHE A 543 37.76 10.10 -10.30
CA PHE A 543 37.18 8.83 -10.71
C PHE A 543 36.97 8.82 -12.24
N PRO A 544 38.01 8.51 -13.04
CA PRO A 544 37.94 8.56 -14.50
C PRO A 544 36.84 7.65 -15.07
N GLU A 545 36.53 6.55 -14.39
CA GLU A 545 35.47 5.63 -14.77
C GLU A 545 34.05 6.21 -14.65
N LEU A 546 33.89 7.36 -14.01
CA LEU A 546 32.63 8.12 -13.93
C LEU A 546 32.53 9.23 -14.99
N LEU A 547 33.62 9.49 -15.72
CA LEU A 547 33.73 10.57 -16.71
C LEU A 547 33.79 10.04 -18.14
N TYR A 548 33.18 10.73 -19.10
CA TYR A 548 33.33 10.46 -20.52
C TYR A 548 33.57 11.76 -21.28
N THR A 549 34.25 11.67 -22.42
CA THR A 549 34.42 12.81 -23.33
C THR A 549 33.33 12.77 -24.38
N ASP A 550 32.57 13.85 -24.51
CA ASP A 550 31.55 13.96 -25.54
C ASP A 550 32.15 14.26 -26.93
N GLU A 551 31.29 14.28 -27.96
CA GLU A 551 31.67 14.56 -29.35
C GLU A 551 32.36 15.93 -29.53
N ASN A 552 32.17 16.86 -28.59
CA ASN A 552 32.76 18.19 -28.61
C ASN A 552 34.07 18.27 -27.79
N GLY A 553 34.61 17.14 -27.33
CA GLY A 553 35.82 17.09 -26.53
C GLY A 553 35.63 17.54 -25.07
N ARG A 554 34.39 17.68 -24.60
CA ARG A 554 34.10 18.12 -23.22
C ARG A 554 33.96 16.92 -22.29
N THR A 555 34.68 16.96 -21.18
CA THR A 555 34.53 15.97 -20.11
C THR A 555 33.18 16.14 -19.42
N LYS A 556 32.37 15.09 -19.41
CA LYS A 556 31.05 15.02 -18.81
C LYS A 556 30.95 13.84 -17.85
N TRP A 557 30.02 13.96 -16.93
CA TRP A 557 29.67 12.90 -15.98
C TRP A 557 28.73 11.88 -16.62
N TYR A 558 29.00 10.59 -16.43
CA TYR A 558 28.25 9.53 -17.10
C TYR A 558 26.90 9.22 -16.45
N PHE A 559 26.86 9.00 -15.13
CA PHE A 559 25.65 8.56 -14.43
C PHE A 559 24.75 9.73 -14.05
N ASN A 560 23.46 9.68 -14.37
CA ASN A 560 22.54 10.73 -13.94
C ASN A 560 22.31 10.70 -12.41
N THR A 561 22.97 11.59 -11.66
CA THR A 561 22.77 11.70 -10.20
C THR A 561 21.57 12.56 -9.80
N SER A 562 21.17 13.54 -10.65
CA SER A 562 19.95 14.35 -10.45
C SER A 562 18.66 13.53 -10.42
N ILE A 563 18.73 12.24 -10.79
CA ILE A 563 17.59 11.33 -10.67
C ILE A 563 17.12 11.17 -9.22
N ALA A 564 18.02 11.34 -8.24
CA ALA A 564 17.67 11.28 -6.83
C ALA A 564 16.70 12.41 -6.44
N GLU A 565 17.01 13.65 -6.82
CA GLU A 565 16.15 14.82 -6.61
C GLU A 565 14.80 14.68 -7.33
N GLN A 566 14.80 14.21 -8.57
CA GLN A 566 13.56 13.96 -9.32
C GLN A 566 12.68 12.90 -8.64
N THR A 567 13.30 11.81 -8.15
CA THR A 567 12.61 10.75 -7.44
C THR A 567 12.09 11.23 -6.09
N ASN A 568 12.87 12.04 -5.37
CA ASN A 568 12.46 12.66 -4.12
C ASN A 568 11.30 13.66 -4.32
N THR A 569 11.28 14.38 -5.45
CA THR A 569 10.15 15.24 -5.83
C THR A 569 8.86 14.42 -6.06
N TRP A 570 8.98 13.24 -6.68
CA TRP A 570 7.85 12.32 -6.80
C TRP A 570 7.44 11.75 -5.43
N PHE A 571 8.40 11.40 -4.58
CA PHE A 571 8.16 10.77 -3.29
C PHE A 571 7.59 11.75 -2.25
N SER A 572 8.04 13.01 -2.23
CA SER A 572 7.62 14.05 -1.27
C SER A 572 6.13 14.36 -1.36
N ARG A 573 5.53 14.20 -2.55
CA ARG A 573 4.09 14.40 -2.78
C ARG A 573 3.20 13.41 -2.03
N TYR A 574 3.75 12.33 -1.45
CA TYR A 574 3.01 11.44 -0.53
C TYR A 574 2.83 12.04 0.88
N GLN A 575 3.56 13.10 1.23
CA GLN A 575 3.52 13.75 2.56
C GLN A 575 2.10 14.02 3.08
N PRO A 576 1.17 14.62 2.32
CA PRO A 576 -0.18 14.90 2.83
C PRO A 576 -0.97 13.63 3.19
N MET A 577 -0.84 12.57 2.40
CA MET A 577 -1.54 11.29 2.63
C MET A 577 -0.93 10.54 3.82
N CYS A 578 0.39 10.51 3.90
CA CYS A 578 1.13 9.77 4.92
C CYS A 578 1.10 10.46 6.29
N ARG A 579 0.69 11.74 6.33
CA ARG A 579 0.81 12.61 7.51
C ARG A 579 0.18 12.03 8.77
N GLU A 580 -0.93 11.32 8.64
CA GLU A 580 -1.67 10.77 9.78
C GLU A 580 -1.79 9.24 9.70
N MET A 581 -0.95 8.58 8.90
CA MET A 581 -0.93 7.12 8.84
C MET A 581 -0.25 6.52 10.07
N GLY A 582 -0.80 5.40 10.55
CA GLY A 582 -0.13 4.55 11.54
C GLY A 582 1.11 3.88 10.95
N SER A 583 2.08 3.52 11.79
CA SER A 583 3.40 3.05 11.33
C SER A 583 3.35 1.86 10.38
N ILE A 584 2.56 0.84 10.72
CA ILE A 584 2.44 -0.38 9.92
C ILE A 584 1.96 -0.06 8.51
N PHE A 585 0.84 0.67 8.41
CA PHE A 585 0.25 0.99 7.12
C PHE A 585 1.08 2.02 6.36
N TYR A 586 1.72 2.98 7.03
CA TYR A 586 2.66 3.92 6.41
C TYR A 586 3.78 3.17 5.70
N ASP A 587 4.46 2.25 6.41
CA ASP A 587 5.60 1.53 5.84
C ASP A 587 5.15 0.63 4.68
N PHE A 588 3.99 -0.02 4.84
CA PHE A 588 3.37 -0.86 3.82
C PHE A 588 2.97 -0.05 2.59
N PHE A 589 2.27 1.06 2.77
CA PHE A 589 1.82 1.92 1.68
C PHE A 589 2.99 2.43 0.83
N LEU A 590 4.03 2.99 1.47
CA LEU A 590 5.19 3.49 0.74
C LEU A 590 5.98 2.36 0.06
N ASN A 591 6.07 1.17 0.68
CA ASN A 591 6.68 0.00 0.06
C ASN A 591 5.94 -0.41 -1.22
N GLN A 592 4.60 -0.38 -1.19
CA GLN A 592 3.78 -0.67 -2.36
C GLN A 592 3.88 0.41 -3.43
N MET A 593 3.95 1.70 -3.06
CA MET A 593 4.16 2.79 -4.03
C MET A 593 5.50 2.65 -4.74
N VAL A 594 6.58 2.33 -4.01
CA VAL A 594 7.91 2.07 -4.60
C VAL A 594 7.87 0.87 -5.54
N LEU A 595 7.24 -0.24 -5.12
CA LEU A 595 7.11 -1.43 -5.96
C LEU A 595 6.39 -1.11 -7.28
N MET A 596 5.25 -0.43 -7.21
CA MET A 596 4.47 -0.04 -8.39
C MET A 596 5.24 0.96 -9.28
N HIS A 597 5.94 1.92 -8.68
CA HIS A 597 6.82 2.85 -9.40
C HIS A 597 7.91 2.10 -10.16
N ASN A 598 8.58 1.15 -9.52
CA ASN A 598 9.63 0.36 -10.13
C ASN A 598 9.12 -0.49 -11.30
N VAL A 599 7.95 -1.13 -11.16
CA VAL A 599 7.32 -1.87 -12.27
C VAL A 599 7.06 -0.96 -13.46
N HIS A 600 6.51 0.23 -13.23
CA HIS A 600 6.28 1.21 -14.30
C HIS A 600 7.60 1.68 -14.93
N LYS A 601 8.60 1.99 -14.10
CA LYS A 601 9.91 2.48 -14.54
C LYS A 601 10.66 1.43 -15.35
N LYS A 602 10.61 0.17 -14.94
CA LYS A 602 11.16 -0.96 -15.70
C LYS A 602 10.50 -1.08 -17.07
N ASN A 603 9.17 -0.99 -17.14
CA ASN A 603 8.45 -1.02 -18.42
C ASN A 603 8.78 0.18 -19.31
N GLN A 604 9.03 1.36 -18.73
CA GLN A 604 9.54 2.51 -19.46
C GLN A 604 10.95 2.22 -20.04
N LEU A 605 11.88 1.72 -19.23
CA LEU A 605 13.24 1.39 -19.67
C LEU A 605 13.27 0.35 -20.79
N THR A 606 12.39 -0.67 -20.72
CA THR A 606 12.25 -1.66 -21.80
C THR A 606 11.78 -1.01 -23.10
N ARG A 607 10.77 -0.14 -23.06
CA ARG A 607 10.25 0.57 -24.25
C ARG A 607 11.28 1.52 -24.86
N GLU A 608 12.12 2.12 -24.02
CA GLU A 608 13.21 3.00 -24.44
C GLU A 608 14.47 2.24 -24.90
N GLY A 609 14.50 0.90 -24.81
CA GLY A 609 15.61 0.08 -25.30
C GLY A 609 16.83 0.01 -24.37
N PHE A 610 16.69 0.36 -23.09
CA PHE A 610 17.80 0.36 -22.11
C PHE A 610 18.05 -1.01 -21.44
N ASN A 611 17.44 -2.09 -21.95
CA ASN A 611 17.69 -3.49 -21.58
C ASN A 611 17.72 -3.78 -20.06
N PRO A 612 16.63 -3.52 -19.32
CA PRO A 612 16.57 -3.85 -17.89
C PRO A 612 16.65 -5.37 -17.66
N ARG A 613 17.60 -5.78 -16.83
CA ARG A 613 17.96 -7.17 -16.47
C ARG A 613 18.40 -7.23 -15.00
N TYR A 614 18.81 -8.42 -14.54
CA TYR A 614 19.30 -8.65 -13.19
C TYR A 614 20.69 -9.30 -13.22
N TRP A 615 21.46 -9.09 -12.15
CA TRP A 615 22.75 -9.73 -11.93
C TRP A 615 22.64 -11.22 -11.63
#